data_AF-A0A315V9Q3-F1
#
_entry.id   AF-A0A315V9Q3-F1
#
_cell.length_a   1.000
_cell.length_b   1.000
_cell.length_c   1.000
_cell.angle_alpha   90.00
_cell.angle_beta   90.00
_cell.angle_gamma   90.00
#
_symmetry.space_group_name_H-M   'P 1'
#
loop_
_entity.id
_entity.type
_entity.pdbx_description
1 polymer ?
#
loop_
_entity_poly.entity_id
_entity_poly.type
_entity_poly.pdbx_seq_one_letter_code
_entity_poly.pdbx_strand_id
1 'polypeptide(L)'
;MSELLGHNDCIKSLRKDLVDIQGAIMDVVSRTGPISYTSWKFPNKLASDLDLVDLLEVYDFVNGEEAYNQHSHVVLLELVIDRLLFLLQSVSVYSELQRGRHGRYQIHQKGCLSVGLVVRNYWGTLVRCLNKKEYSRDIKQTKTKTLDYSKTESNVSSPTNSTTHLCRNCSSALFSLTSPEKSECSSPIQNPPSYSKPRHHNAACQTTNSSLVPCDSCHRVQSLLRNTGDALIDLVQSEGLPSSLKRLSDAMKDTVDPGQMTAGDVTQWAQEQLRDMRCLAKHLRDVQNTIRPLREGLAKAETDRNRLSSQLASAKREFQQEVEKHQVCMVQLESSLQKAERTSQERQQSLQEEQKQSKREILSLEESNTRLKEKIKLQQEKLEKLGKKKKCENATFFFIQPQMLLHNEPFIIHFLIVGVKEGLQQKVETLQREEETCCELQQMIQKLETQLSDTRLLLDKEKAKYQSAFRQQESMQAKQKTLLKRVDALDEEREELQRQLEEKEVAQTNLDNQLKKITDLKEREEAELSQQQDICKELQKEKQTLQTRVEELEKHVAELTEHMQALRERERLLVAFPELNNWAHTQPQSTGNLILDMEKQHQSNEIRISILEQENLTLHKSLEKLRQRGMLNVTK
;
A
#
# COMPACT_ATOMS: atom_id res chain seq x y z
N MET A 1 21.52 15.75 2.30
CA MET A 1 20.50 15.79 3.36
C MET A 1 20.85 14.98 4.62
N SER A 2 21.79 14.01 4.57
CA SER A 2 22.15 13.19 5.74
C SER A 2 22.99 13.89 6.82
N GLU A 3 23.61 15.04 6.51
CA GLU A 3 24.59 15.71 7.39
C GLU A 3 23.97 16.56 8.52
N LEU A 4 22.64 16.75 8.52
CA LEU A 4 21.91 17.55 9.54
C LEU A 4 21.11 16.68 10.54
N LEU A 5 21.00 15.38 10.28
CA LEU A 5 20.28 14.45 11.15
C LEU A 5 21.10 14.19 12.42
N GLY A 6 20.48 14.37 13.58
CA GLY A 6 21.16 14.23 14.87
C GLY A 6 22.03 15.43 15.32
N HIS A 7 22.02 16.55 14.61
CA HIS A 7 22.76 17.75 15.04
C HIS A 7 22.20 18.32 16.36
N ASN A 8 23.09 18.76 17.26
CA ASN A 8 22.73 19.27 18.59
C ASN A 8 21.70 20.41 18.54
N ASP A 9 21.88 21.36 17.63
CA ASP A 9 20.98 22.52 17.49
C ASP A 9 19.57 22.10 17.05
N CYS A 10 19.46 21.09 16.17
CA CYS A 10 18.16 20.57 15.74
C CYS A 10 17.45 19.84 16.89
N ILE A 11 18.17 19.02 17.64
CA ILE A 11 17.62 18.33 18.83
C ILE A 11 17.16 19.35 19.86
N LYS A 12 17.97 20.37 20.18
CA LYS A 12 17.58 21.46 21.09
C LYS A 12 16.35 22.23 20.61
N SER A 13 16.26 22.52 19.31
CA SER A 13 15.08 23.17 18.73
C SER A 13 13.82 22.32 18.91
N LEU A 14 13.89 21.04 18.54
CA LEU A 14 12.74 20.12 18.66
C LEU A 14 12.27 19.96 20.11
N ARG A 15 13.20 19.88 21.07
CA ARG A 15 12.87 19.86 22.50
C ARG A 15 12.12 21.11 22.92
N LYS A 16 12.57 22.28 22.47
CA LYS A 16 11.90 23.55 22.77
C LYS A 16 10.51 23.60 22.15
N ASP A 17 10.38 23.21 20.88
CA ASP A 17 9.09 23.16 20.20
C ASP A 17 8.11 22.21 20.91
N LEU A 18 8.58 21.06 21.40
CA LEU A 18 7.78 20.13 22.19
C LEU A 18 7.28 20.75 23.49
N VAL A 19 8.13 21.48 24.21
CA VAL A 19 7.75 22.20 25.44
C VAL A 19 6.71 23.28 25.12
N ASP A 20 6.90 24.06 24.06
CA ASP A 20 5.99 25.13 23.66
C ASP A 20 4.61 24.57 23.25
N ILE A 21 4.59 23.49 22.45
CA ILE A 21 3.35 22.81 22.05
C ILE A 21 2.66 22.20 23.27
N GLN A 22 3.40 21.57 24.18
CA GLN A 22 2.83 21.04 25.42
C GLN A 22 2.22 22.16 26.29
N GLY A 23 2.85 23.34 26.35
CA GLY A 23 2.28 24.52 26.99
C GLY A 23 0.93 24.94 26.37
N ALA A 24 0.83 24.96 25.04
CA ALA A 24 -0.41 25.26 24.33
C ALA A 24 -1.50 24.20 24.58
N ILE A 25 -1.13 22.92 24.60
CA ILE A 25 -2.04 21.81 24.95
C ILE A 25 -2.59 22.02 26.36
N MET A 26 -1.74 22.35 27.33
CA MET A 26 -2.16 22.57 28.71
C MET A 26 -3.14 23.76 28.85
N ASP A 27 -2.93 24.86 28.12
CA ASP A 27 -3.88 25.99 28.11
C ASP A 27 -5.25 25.56 27.58
N VAL A 28 -5.29 24.78 26.48
CA VAL A 28 -6.55 24.27 25.92
C VAL A 28 -7.23 23.29 26.88
N VAL A 29 -6.48 22.31 27.39
CA VAL A 29 -6.98 21.26 28.29
C VAL A 29 -7.51 21.86 29.60
N SER A 30 -6.88 22.92 30.13
CA SER A 30 -7.36 23.64 31.32
C SER A 30 -8.79 24.18 31.17
N ARG A 31 -9.21 24.47 29.94
CA ARG A 31 -10.54 25.02 29.61
C ARG A 31 -11.54 23.95 29.19
N THR A 32 -11.08 22.82 28.66
CA THR A 32 -11.94 21.71 28.22
C THR A 32 -12.18 20.66 29.30
N GLY A 33 -11.30 20.59 30.31
CA GLY A 33 -11.22 19.44 31.21
C GLY A 33 -10.49 18.25 30.57
N PRO A 34 -10.42 17.10 31.25
CA PRO A 34 -9.65 15.93 30.82
C PRO A 34 -10.09 15.41 29.45
N ILE A 35 -9.11 15.18 28.57
CA ILE A 35 -9.33 14.67 27.20
C ILE A 35 -8.64 13.32 27.05
N SER A 36 -9.39 12.31 26.60
CA SER A 36 -8.89 10.94 26.46
C SER A 36 -8.73 10.52 24.99
N TYR A 37 -7.62 10.94 24.37
CA TYR A 37 -7.18 10.42 23.07
C TYR A 37 -5.92 9.56 23.23
N THR A 38 -5.80 8.51 22.43
CA THR A 38 -4.56 7.71 22.37
C THR A 38 -3.47 8.49 21.65
N SER A 39 -2.23 8.36 22.11
CA SER A 39 -1.06 8.93 21.42
C SER A 39 -0.87 8.28 20.05
N TRP A 40 -0.50 9.09 19.07
CA TRP A 40 -0.10 8.66 17.73
C TRP A 40 1.24 7.94 17.76
N LYS A 41 2.22 8.48 18.51
CA LYS A 41 3.55 7.86 18.64
C LYS A 41 3.54 6.62 19.55
N PHE A 42 2.77 6.65 20.63
CA PHE A 42 2.64 5.56 21.58
C PHE A 42 1.18 5.09 21.69
N PRO A 43 0.69 4.25 20.75
CA PRO A 43 -0.71 3.83 20.70
C PRO A 43 -1.25 3.15 21.96
N ASN A 44 -0.35 2.61 22.79
CA ASN A 44 -0.67 1.94 24.05
C ASN A 44 -0.84 2.91 25.24
N LYS A 45 -0.61 4.21 25.04
CA LYS A 45 -0.73 5.26 26.07
C LYS A 45 -1.73 6.33 25.63
N LEU A 46 -2.36 6.99 26.61
CA LEU A 46 -3.13 8.20 26.32
C LEU A 46 -2.16 9.36 26.07
N ALA A 47 -2.50 10.23 25.11
CA ALA A 47 -1.69 11.39 24.77
C ALA A 47 -1.56 12.37 25.96
N SER A 48 -2.59 12.46 26.80
CA SER A 48 -2.61 13.23 28.05
C SER A 48 -1.66 12.69 29.12
N ASP A 49 -1.37 11.39 29.09
CA ASP A 49 -0.64 10.68 30.15
C ASP A 49 0.85 10.52 29.81
N LEU A 50 1.30 11.17 28.74
CA LEU A 50 2.69 11.11 28.33
C LEU A 50 3.51 12.09 29.15
N ASP A 51 4.45 11.54 29.93
CA ASP A 51 5.44 12.30 30.66
C ASP A 51 6.47 12.88 29.69
N LEU A 52 6.30 14.15 29.35
CA LEU A 52 7.19 14.83 28.42
C LEU A 52 8.55 15.12 29.07
N VAL A 53 8.63 15.25 30.39
CA VAL A 53 9.89 15.54 31.07
C VAL A 53 10.82 14.33 30.94
N ASP A 54 10.32 13.14 31.28
CA ASP A 54 11.05 11.88 31.14
C ASP A 54 11.44 11.61 29.69
N LEU A 55 10.50 11.82 28.74
CA LEU A 55 10.77 11.59 27.32
C LEU A 55 11.84 12.55 26.77
N LEU A 56 11.80 13.82 27.16
CA LEU A 56 12.85 14.75 26.76
C LEU A 56 14.18 14.35 27.42
N GLU A 57 14.24 13.98 28.69
CA GLU A 57 15.49 13.51 29.29
C GLU A 57 16.08 12.29 28.57
N VAL A 58 15.24 11.32 28.20
CA VAL A 58 15.64 10.07 27.52
C VAL A 58 16.11 10.28 26.08
N TYR A 59 15.73 11.36 25.40
CA TYR A 59 16.13 11.65 24.01
C TYR A 59 16.92 12.95 23.91
N ASP A 60 17.78 13.25 24.88
CA ASP A 60 18.70 14.38 24.82
C ASP A 60 19.93 14.11 23.94
N PHE A 61 20.63 15.16 23.56
CA PHE A 61 21.83 15.07 22.75
C PHE A 61 23.01 14.53 23.58
N VAL A 62 23.67 13.49 23.06
CA VAL A 62 24.84 12.86 23.69
C VAL A 62 26.08 13.06 22.80
N ASN A 63 27.13 13.68 23.35
CA ASN A 63 28.37 13.91 22.63
C ASN A 63 29.03 12.59 22.22
N GLY A 64 29.35 12.42 20.93
CA GLY A 64 30.07 11.26 20.41
C GLY A 64 29.20 10.08 19.97
N GLU A 65 27.88 10.14 20.16
CA GLU A 65 26.96 9.07 19.77
C GLU A 65 26.06 9.46 18.60
N GLU A 66 26.62 9.51 17.39
CA GLU A 66 25.93 10.01 16.20
C GLU A 66 24.67 9.20 15.84
N ALA A 67 24.73 7.87 15.89
CA ALA A 67 23.59 7.00 15.59
C ALA A 67 22.44 7.15 16.60
N TYR A 68 22.77 7.33 17.88
CA TYR A 68 21.78 7.59 18.91
C TYR A 68 21.17 8.98 18.74
N ASN A 69 21.97 10.01 18.46
CA ASN A 69 21.46 11.36 18.20
C ASN A 69 20.56 11.42 16.96
N GLN A 70 20.87 10.67 15.90
CA GLN A 70 20.00 10.53 14.74
C GLN A 70 18.66 9.88 15.13
N HIS A 71 18.69 8.84 15.97
CA HIS A 71 17.48 8.22 16.52
C HIS A 71 16.66 9.19 17.38
N SER A 72 17.29 9.89 18.32
CA SER A 72 16.67 10.90 19.18
C SER A 72 16.03 12.02 18.35
N HIS A 73 16.70 12.49 17.30
CA HIS A 73 16.14 13.49 16.38
C HIS A 73 14.83 12.99 15.75
N VAL A 74 14.82 11.77 15.19
CA VAL A 74 13.62 11.20 14.56
C VAL A 74 12.49 11.03 15.59
N VAL A 75 12.80 10.51 16.77
CA VAL A 75 11.79 10.30 17.82
C VAL A 75 11.21 11.64 18.31
N LEU A 76 12.03 12.67 18.50
CA LEU A 76 11.55 14.01 18.87
C LEU A 76 10.66 14.62 17.77
N LEU A 77 11.01 14.43 16.50
CA LEU A 77 10.17 14.89 15.38
C LEU A 77 8.81 14.16 15.36
N GLU A 78 8.80 12.85 15.56
CA GLU A 78 7.57 12.07 15.67
C GLU A 78 6.73 12.48 16.90
N LEU A 79 7.37 12.85 18.01
CA LEU A 79 6.71 13.42 19.18
C LEU A 79 6.09 14.79 18.89
N VAL A 80 6.73 15.63 18.07
CA VAL A 80 6.15 16.91 17.66
C VAL A 80 4.84 16.68 16.89
N ILE A 81 4.85 15.71 15.97
CA ILE A 81 3.65 15.32 15.21
C ILE A 81 2.56 14.81 16.18
N ASP A 82 2.91 13.90 17.10
CA ASP A 82 2.01 13.39 18.14
C ASP A 82 1.36 14.51 18.96
N ARG A 83 2.16 15.47 19.44
CA ARG A 83 1.66 16.62 20.22
C ARG A 83 0.76 17.52 19.38
N LEU A 84 1.14 17.86 18.15
CA LEU A 84 0.32 18.70 17.27
C LEU A 84 -1.03 18.05 16.96
N LEU A 85 -1.07 16.74 16.75
CA LEU A 85 -2.33 16.00 16.56
C LEU A 85 -3.21 16.09 17.80
N PHE A 86 -2.63 15.88 18.99
CA PHE A 86 -3.38 16.00 20.23
C PHE A 86 -3.88 17.43 20.46
N LEU A 87 -3.10 18.45 20.11
CA LEU A 87 -3.52 19.85 20.14
C LEU A 87 -4.74 20.09 19.23
N LEU A 88 -4.70 19.63 17.97
CA LEU A 88 -5.82 19.76 17.03
C LEU A 88 -7.10 19.07 17.54
N GLN A 89 -6.95 17.87 18.10
CA GLN A 89 -8.06 17.14 18.72
C GLN A 89 -8.62 17.92 19.92
N SER A 90 -7.75 18.46 20.77
CA SER A 90 -8.12 19.23 21.95
C SER A 90 -8.84 20.53 21.61
N VAL A 91 -8.35 21.28 20.61
CA VAL A 91 -9.00 22.52 20.13
C VAL A 91 -10.35 22.21 19.46
N SER A 92 -10.49 21.05 18.81
CA SER A 92 -11.78 20.60 18.29
C SER A 92 -12.80 20.44 19.41
N VAL A 93 -12.44 19.75 20.50
CA VAL A 93 -13.29 19.58 21.69
C VAL A 93 -13.62 20.93 22.32
N TYR A 94 -12.64 21.81 22.48
CA TYR A 94 -12.84 23.18 22.98
C TYR A 94 -13.86 23.97 22.13
N SER A 95 -13.72 23.88 20.82
CA SER A 95 -14.62 24.55 19.87
C SER A 95 -16.05 24.03 19.95
N GLU A 96 -16.24 22.74 20.22
CA GLU A 96 -17.57 22.15 20.43
C GLU A 96 -18.20 22.56 21.77
N LEU A 97 -17.40 22.67 22.84
CA LEU A 97 -17.84 23.13 24.15
C LEU A 97 -18.35 24.58 24.10
N GLN A 98 -17.63 25.47 23.38
CA GLN A 98 -18.05 26.86 23.16
C GLN A 98 -19.39 26.99 22.42
N ARG A 99 -19.84 25.94 21.74
CA ARG A 99 -21.10 25.94 20.97
C ARG A 99 -22.34 25.67 21.83
N GLY A 100 -22.19 25.47 23.14
CA GLY A 100 -23.31 25.26 24.07
C GLY A 100 -23.96 23.88 23.97
N ARG A 101 -23.32 22.91 23.30
CA ARG A 101 -23.75 21.50 23.37
C ARG A 101 -23.24 20.89 24.67
N HIS A 102 -23.89 21.24 25.78
CA HIS A 102 -23.83 20.43 27.00
C HIS A 102 -24.80 19.25 26.82
N GLY A 103 -24.28 18.13 26.32
CA GLY A 103 -25.11 16.96 26.14
C GLY A 103 -24.38 15.80 25.49
N ARG A 104 -23.70 15.02 26.35
CA ARG A 104 -23.27 13.63 26.14
C ARG A 104 -22.43 13.37 24.89
N TYR A 105 -21.13 13.23 25.07
CA TYR A 105 -20.39 11.97 24.95
C TYR A 105 -18.93 12.35 25.18
N GLN A 106 -18.33 11.91 26.30
CA GLN A 106 -16.89 11.73 26.33
C GLN A 106 -16.59 10.80 25.15
N ILE A 107 -15.98 11.35 24.09
CA ILE A 107 -15.57 10.56 22.94
C ILE A 107 -14.41 9.69 23.43
N HIS A 108 -14.73 8.56 24.06
CA HIS A 108 -13.76 7.50 24.29
C HIS A 108 -13.51 6.81 22.95
N GLN A 109 -12.73 7.48 22.10
CA GLN A 109 -12.22 6.86 20.89
C GLN A 109 -11.01 6.01 21.25
N LYS A 110 -11.24 4.70 21.36
CA LYS A 110 -10.18 3.69 21.45
C LYS A 110 -9.59 3.50 20.05
N GLY A 111 -8.43 4.10 19.80
CA GLY A 111 -7.62 3.83 18.61
C GLY A 111 -6.93 5.07 18.06
N CYS A 112 -5.71 4.87 17.56
CA CYS A 112 -4.95 5.90 16.87
C CYS A 112 -5.68 6.31 15.59
N LEU A 113 -6.11 7.58 15.51
CA LEU A 113 -6.68 8.13 14.28
C LEU A 113 -5.57 8.41 13.27
N SER A 114 -5.87 8.29 11.98
CA SER A 114 -4.94 8.75 10.95
C SER A 114 -4.82 10.28 10.99
N VAL A 115 -3.62 10.79 10.69
CA VAL A 115 -3.30 12.23 10.63
C VAL A 115 -4.34 12.98 9.80
N GLY A 116 -4.64 12.49 8.60
CA GLY A 116 -5.61 13.12 7.70
C GLY A 116 -7.03 13.19 8.27
N LEU A 117 -7.46 12.19 9.04
CA LEU A 117 -8.78 12.20 9.67
C LEU A 117 -8.86 13.21 10.81
N VAL A 118 -7.78 13.33 11.62
CA VAL A 118 -7.68 14.34 12.68
C VAL A 118 -7.78 15.75 12.10
N VAL A 119 -6.99 16.03 11.06
CA VAL A 119 -6.99 17.34 10.38
C VAL A 119 -8.35 17.64 9.76
N ARG A 120 -8.96 16.67 9.06
CA ARG A 120 -10.29 16.83 8.44
C ARG A 120 -11.37 17.11 9.49
N ASN A 121 -11.34 16.40 10.62
CA ASN A 121 -12.30 16.60 11.71
C ASN A 121 -12.13 17.98 12.37
N TYR A 122 -10.88 18.40 12.60
CA TYR A 122 -10.57 19.74 13.10
C TYR A 122 -11.07 20.81 12.13
N TRP A 123 -10.73 20.72 10.85
CA TRP A 123 -11.15 21.68 9.83
C TRP A 123 -12.66 21.75 9.70
N GLY A 124 -13.34 20.59 9.66
CA GLY A 124 -14.81 20.53 9.63
C GLY A 124 -15.46 21.15 10.87
N THR A 125 -14.82 21.04 12.04
CA THR A 125 -15.27 21.69 13.27
C THR A 125 -15.03 23.19 13.22
N LEU A 126 -13.87 23.63 12.74
CA LEU A 126 -13.51 25.05 12.59
C LEU A 126 -14.44 25.79 11.62
N VAL A 127 -14.68 25.24 10.44
CA VAL A 127 -15.61 25.81 9.43
C VAL A 127 -17.01 25.95 10.02
N ARG A 128 -17.47 24.93 10.75
CA ARG A 128 -18.79 24.94 11.42
C ARG A 128 -18.86 26.01 12.51
N CYS A 129 -17.76 26.30 13.20
CA CYS A 129 -17.67 27.38 14.19
C CYS A 129 -17.66 28.77 13.55
N LEU A 130 -16.99 28.94 12.40
CA LEU A 130 -16.95 30.21 11.67
C LEU A 130 -18.32 30.58 11.09
N ASN A 131 -19.01 29.63 10.46
CA ASN A 131 -20.32 29.87 9.83
C ASN A 131 -21.41 30.31 10.83
N LYS A 132 -21.31 29.93 12.12
CA LYS A 132 -22.27 30.32 13.16
C LYS A 132 -22.06 31.76 13.67
N LYS A 133 -20.84 32.31 13.56
CA LYS A 133 -20.56 33.72 13.89
C LYS A 133 -21.15 34.70 12.87
N GLU A 134 -21.46 34.24 11.67
CA GLU A 134 -22.11 35.02 10.62
C GLU A 134 -23.61 35.19 10.88
N TYR A 135 -24.32 34.11 11.22
CA TYR A 135 -25.75 34.16 11.61
C TYR A 135 -26.04 34.89 12.94
N SER A 136 -25.06 35.01 13.83
CA SER A 136 -25.25 35.66 15.14
C SER A 136 -25.09 37.19 15.10
N ARG A 137 -24.57 37.77 14.01
CA ARG A 137 -24.55 39.23 13.82
C ARG A 137 -25.88 39.76 13.28
N ASP A 138 -26.57 38.98 12.43
CA ASP A 138 -27.83 39.42 11.80
C ASP A 138 -29.05 39.35 12.72
N ILE A 139 -28.99 38.59 13.83
CA ILE A 139 -30.13 38.43 14.75
C ILE A 139 -30.26 39.59 15.77
N LYS A 140 -29.23 40.44 15.94
CA LYS A 140 -29.30 41.58 16.87
C LYS A 140 -29.93 42.85 16.29
N GLN A 141 -30.28 42.88 14.99
CA GLN A 141 -30.95 44.03 14.37
C GLN A 141 -32.47 43.89 14.22
N THR A 142 -33.06 42.73 14.53
CA THR A 142 -34.48 42.50 14.26
C THR A 142 -35.18 41.78 15.41
N LYS A 143 -35.49 42.52 16.50
CA LYS A 143 -36.64 42.29 17.39
C LYS A 143 -36.68 43.30 18.55
N THR A 144 -37.07 44.51 18.22
CA THR A 144 -37.95 45.31 19.08
C THR A 144 -39.40 45.02 18.68
N LYS A 145 -40.28 44.81 19.67
CA LYS A 145 -41.75 44.60 19.58
C LYS A 145 -42.13 43.18 19.10
N THR A 146 -43.03 42.41 19.71
CA THR A 146 -44.07 42.66 20.73
C THR A 146 -44.36 41.33 21.44
N LEU A 147 -44.68 41.43 22.72
CA LEU A 147 -45.34 40.44 23.57
C LEU A 147 -46.70 40.05 22.97
N ASP A 148 -47.07 38.77 22.92
CA ASP A 148 -48.36 38.33 23.45
C ASP A 148 -48.55 36.81 23.56
N TYR A 149 -49.36 36.47 24.55
CA TYR A 149 -49.63 35.20 25.19
C TYR A 149 -50.95 34.60 24.67
N SER A 150 -51.03 33.28 24.45
CA SER A 150 -52.08 32.39 25.00
C SER A 150 -52.11 30.98 24.38
N LYS A 151 -52.27 29.99 25.28
CA LYS A 151 -53.12 28.77 25.28
C LYS A 151 -53.69 28.23 23.96
N THR A 152 -54.05 26.95 23.76
CA THR A 152 -53.96 25.62 24.40
C THR A 152 -54.82 24.71 23.49
N GLU A 153 -54.53 23.40 23.48
CA GLU A 153 -55.42 22.28 23.06
C GLU A 153 -55.66 22.05 21.55
N SER A 154 -55.16 20.95 20.99
CA SER A 154 -55.73 19.57 20.94
C SER A 154 -56.64 19.42 19.70
N ASN A 155 -56.54 18.40 18.83
CA ASN A 155 -56.55 16.97 19.11
C ASN A 155 -56.11 16.17 17.86
N VAL A 156 -55.33 15.11 18.12
CA VAL A 156 -55.59 13.70 17.74
C VAL A 156 -55.88 13.44 16.24
N SER A 157 -55.03 12.71 15.52
CA SER A 157 -55.07 11.24 15.56
C SER A 157 -53.75 10.58 15.13
N SER A 158 -53.36 9.64 15.98
CA SER A 158 -52.26 8.67 16.02
C SER A 158 -52.33 7.61 14.89
N PRO A 159 -51.68 6.43 14.97
CA PRO A 159 -50.27 6.09 15.28
C PRO A 159 -49.71 5.06 14.27
N THR A 160 -48.39 4.85 14.24
CA THR A 160 -47.82 3.51 14.52
C THR A 160 -46.33 3.60 14.82
N ASN A 161 -46.05 3.13 16.03
CA ASN A 161 -44.75 2.96 16.68
C ASN A 161 -43.96 1.82 15.99
N SER A 162 -42.70 1.48 16.27
CA SER A 162 -41.97 1.64 17.52
C SER A 162 -40.48 1.40 17.32
N THR A 163 -39.72 2.25 17.97
CA THR A 163 -38.33 2.15 18.40
C THR A 163 -38.08 0.99 19.36
N THR A 164 -36.85 0.45 19.38
CA THR A 164 -36.07 0.06 20.58
C THR A 164 -34.66 -0.33 20.10
N HIS A 165 -33.59 0.46 20.27
CA HIS A 165 -32.78 0.77 21.46
C HIS A 165 -32.10 -0.40 22.19
N LEU A 166 -30.78 -0.18 22.38
CA LEU A 166 -29.84 -0.70 23.40
C LEU A 166 -29.17 -2.04 23.08
N CYS A 167 -27.95 -2.34 23.52
CA CYS A 167 -26.74 -1.62 23.93
C CYS A 167 -25.75 -2.78 24.21
N ARG A 168 -24.48 -2.67 23.82
CA ARG A 168 -23.51 -3.78 23.92
C ARG A 168 -22.28 -3.26 24.66
N ASN A 169 -21.91 -3.90 25.77
CA ASN A 169 -20.57 -3.80 26.35
C ASN A 169 -20.26 -4.98 27.30
N CYS A 170 -19.06 -5.55 27.11
CA CYS A 170 -18.07 -6.07 28.08
C CYS A 170 -18.51 -7.20 29.07
N SER A 171 -17.75 -8.24 29.44
CA SER A 171 -16.35 -8.69 29.25
C SER A 171 -16.22 -10.14 29.76
N SER A 172 -15.10 -10.78 29.40
CA SER A 172 -14.26 -11.73 30.18
C SER A 172 -14.66 -13.20 30.47
N ALA A 173 -13.72 -14.07 30.05
CA ALA A 173 -13.07 -15.18 30.77
C ALA A 173 -13.74 -16.58 30.92
N LEU A 174 -13.11 -17.55 30.22
CA LEU A 174 -12.51 -18.81 30.69
C LEU A 174 -13.35 -20.02 31.20
N PHE A 175 -13.00 -21.17 30.58
CA PHE A 175 -13.03 -22.59 31.02
C PHE A 175 -14.36 -23.29 31.36
N SER A 176 -14.72 -24.32 30.58
CA SER A 176 -14.54 -25.75 30.96
C SER A 176 -15.22 -26.73 29.98
N LEU A 177 -14.57 -27.90 29.84
CA LEU A 177 -15.00 -29.11 29.12
C LEU A 177 -16.34 -29.67 29.63
N THR A 178 -17.17 -30.27 28.74
CA THR A 178 -17.38 -31.73 28.62
C THR A 178 -18.44 -32.10 27.56
N SER A 179 -18.13 -33.18 26.82
CA SER A 179 -18.91 -34.14 26.01
C SER A 179 -20.27 -33.80 25.37
N PRO A 180 -20.51 -34.26 24.12
CA PRO A 180 -21.84 -34.57 23.63
C PRO A 180 -22.13 -36.08 23.55
N GLU A 181 -23.44 -36.31 23.57
CA GLU A 181 -24.17 -37.54 23.85
C GLU A 181 -24.20 -38.57 22.71
N LYS A 182 -24.59 -39.78 23.13
CA LYS A 182 -24.92 -40.94 22.31
C LYS A 182 -26.23 -40.71 21.55
N SER A 183 -26.28 -41.09 20.28
CA SER A 183 -27.53 -41.31 19.54
C SER A 183 -27.77 -42.81 19.35
N GLU A 184 -28.89 -43.28 19.88
CA GLU A 184 -29.47 -44.61 19.60
C GLU A 184 -30.10 -44.64 18.20
N CYS A 185 -29.97 -45.75 17.50
CA CYS A 185 -30.85 -46.11 16.39
C CYS A 185 -31.07 -47.62 16.39
N SER A 186 -32.34 -47.99 16.33
CA SER A 186 -32.88 -49.34 16.56
C SER A 186 -33.06 -50.14 15.27
N SER A 187 -33.11 -51.48 15.46
CA SER A 187 -33.75 -52.55 14.63
C SER A 187 -32.79 -53.41 13.78
N PRO A 188 -33.15 -54.68 13.46
CA PRO A 188 -33.80 -55.69 14.31
C PRO A 188 -33.09 -57.05 14.27
N ILE A 189 -33.40 -57.87 15.29
CA ILE A 189 -32.88 -59.21 15.58
C ILE A 189 -33.35 -60.24 14.55
N GLN A 190 -32.41 -61.02 14.01
CA GLN A 190 -32.64 -62.37 13.48
C GLN A 190 -31.55 -63.31 14.03
N ASN A 191 -31.94 -64.25 14.89
CA ASN A 191 -31.21 -65.51 15.13
C ASN A 191 -31.62 -66.50 14.01
N PRO A 192 -30.77 -67.43 13.51
CA PRO A 192 -30.15 -68.53 14.29
C PRO A 192 -28.81 -69.04 13.67
N PRO A 193 -28.27 -70.26 13.95
CA PRO A 193 -28.39 -71.13 15.12
C PRO A 193 -27.03 -71.39 15.81
N SER A 194 -27.14 -71.82 17.06
CA SER A 194 -26.09 -72.51 17.82
C SER A 194 -25.46 -73.65 17.01
N TYR A 195 -24.18 -73.51 16.70
CA TYR A 195 -23.31 -74.65 16.41
C TYR A 195 -22.36 -74.88 17.58
N SER A 196 -22.32 -76.15 17.93
CA SER A 196 -21.51 -76.80 18.96
C SER A 196 -20.05 -76.34 18.93
N LYS A 197 -19.51 -76.07 20.13
CA LYS A 197 -18.06 -76.07 20.37
C LYS A 197 -17.47 -77.34 19.73
N PRO A 198 -16.55 -77.24 18.76
CA PRO A 198 -15.67 -78.34 18.49
C PRO A 198 -14.74 -78.42 19.70
N ARG A 199 -14.90 -79.47 20.51
CA ARG A 199 -13.79 -79.96 21.34
C ARG A 199 -12.67 -80.26 20.34
N HIS A 200 -11.69 -79.37 20.24
CA HIS A 200 -10.41 -79.73 19.65
C HIS A 200 -9.80 -80.79 20.57
N HIS A 201 -9.98 -82.04 20.18
CA HIS A 201 -9.14 -83.12 20.63
C HIS A 201 -7.72 -82.75 20.18
N ASN A 202 -6.87 -82.32 21.12
CA ASN A 202 -5.43 -82.40 20.94
C ASN A 202 -5.07 -83.90 20.90
N ALA A 203 -5.21 -84.50 19.72
CA ALA A 203 -4.46 -85.71 19.40
C ALA A 203 -3.02 -85.26 19.16
N ALA A 204 -2.24 -85.18 20.23
CA ALA A 204 -0.78 -85.11 20.13
C ALA A 204 -0.28 -86.48 19.65
N CYS A 205 -0.45 -86.76 18.37
CA CYS A 205 0.23 -87.84 17.67
C CYS A 205 1.44 -87.25 16.95
N GLN A 206 2.36 -86.64 17.70
CA GLN A 206 3.72 -86.46 17.20
C GLN A 206 4.57 -87.59 17.76
N THR A 207 4.98 -88.51 16.88
CA THR A 207 6.13 -89.37 17.17
C THR A 207 7.37 -88.48 17.14
N THR A 208 8.44 -88.84 17.86
CA THR A 208 9.69 -88.06 17.89
C THR A 208 10.26 -87.76 16.49
N ASN A 209 9.85 -88.53 15.47
CA ASN A 209 10.22 -88.33 14.06
C ASN A 209 9.35 -87.32 13.31
N SER A 210 8.13 -86.99 13.76
CA SER A 210 7.28 -85.93 13.17
C SER A 210 7.41 -84.57 13.87
N SER A 211 8.26 -84.49 14.90
CA SER A 211 8.66 -83.23 15.57
C SER A 211 9.62 -82.37 14.72
N LEU A 212 10.21 -82.92 13.66
CA LEU A 212 11.26 -82.27 12.87
C LEU A 212 10.73 -81.60 11.59
N VAL A 213 9.45 -81.77 11.26
CA VAL A 213 8.82 -81.16 10.08
C VAL A 213 7.61 -80.35 10.54
N PRO A 214 7.53 -79.05 10.22
CA PRO A 214 6.38 -78.24 10.59
C PRO A 214 5.12 -78.71 9.88
N CYS A 215 3.98 -78.69 10.59
CA CYS A 215 2.71 -79.03 9.96
C CYS A 215 2.30 -77.98 8.92
N ASP A 216 1.51 -78.39 7.92
CA ASP A 216 1.08 -77.52 6.83
C ASP A 216 0.40 -76.23 7.30
N SER A 217 -0.35 -76.29 8.40
CA SER A 217 -1.00 -75.11 8.99
C SER A 217 0.01 -74.11 9.55
N CYS A 218 1.04 -74.58 10.26
CA CYS A 218 2.12 -73.72 10.77
C CYS A 218 2.94 -73.12 9.64
N HIS A 219 3.27 -73.92 8.61
CA HIS A 219 3.97 -73.42 7.43
C HIS A 219 3.16 -72.31 6.73
N ARG A 220 1.85 -72.52 6.48
CA ARG A 220 0.97 -71.52 5.85
C ARG A 220 0.88 -70.22 6.67
N VAL A 221 0.73 -70.32 7.99
CA VAL A 221 0.66 -69.15 8.87
C VAL A 221 1.97 -68.37 8.88
N GLN A 222 3.11 -69.05 8.97
CA GLN A 222 4.43 -68.40 8.93
C GLN A 222 4.71 -67.76 7.57
N SER A 223 4.35 -68.42 6.46
CA SER A 223 4.48 -67.84 5.12
C SER A 223 3.59 -66.60 4.95
N LEU A 224 2.34 -66.62 5.43
CA LEU A 224 1.48 -65.44 5.42
C LEU A 224 2.06 -64.30 6.27
N LEU A 225 2.61 -64.63 7.44
CA LEU A 225 3.23 -63.65 8.33
C LEU A 225 4.44 -62.97 7.66
N ARG A 226 5.28 -63.73 6.96
CA ARG A 226 6.40 -63.17 6.17
C ARG A 226 5.90 -62.30 5.02
N ASN A 227 4.96 -62.80 4.21
CA ASN A 227 4.43 -62.06 3.06
C ASN A 227 3.80 -60.71 3.47
N THR A 228 3.03 -60.71 4.56
CA THR A 228 2.44 -59.47 5.10
C THR A 228 3.50 -58.55 5.73
N GLY A 229 4.58 -59.11 6.26
CA GLY A 229 5.74 -58.36 6.75
C GLY A 229 6.53 -57.70 5.64
N ASP A 230 6.82 -58.42 4.55
CA ASP A 230 7.54 -57.89 3.40
C ASP A 230 6.75 -56.75 2.73
N ALA A 231 5.43 -56.93 2.55
CA ALA A 231 4.57 -55.85 2.06
C ALA A 231 4.55 -54.62 2.98
N LEU A 232 4.62 -54.84 4.31
CA LEU A 232 4.71 -53.75 5.28
C LEU A 232 6.07 -53.04 5.22
N ILE A 233 7.16 -53.79 5.08
CA ILE A 233 8.50 -53.24 4.89
C ILE A 233 8.52 -52.32 3.68
N ASP A 234 8.01 -52.79 2.54
CA ASP A 234 7.98 -52.02 1.29
C ASP A 234 7.18 -50.72 1.47
N LEU A 235 6.03 -50.79 2.15
CA LEU A 235 5.20 -49.61 2.45
C LEU A 235 5.90 -48.62 3.39
N VAL A 236 6.58 -49.08 4.43
CA VAL A 236 7.32 -48.21 5.36
C VAL A 236 8.48 -47.52 4.63
N GLN A 237 9.17 -48.25 3.74
CA GLN A 237 10.28 -47.73 2.97
C GLN A 237 9.84 -46.77 1.86
N SER A 238 8.69 -47.00 1.22
CA SER A 238 8.16 -46.07 0.21
C SER A 238 7.82 -44.70 0.79
N GLU A 239 7.46 -44.65 2.07
CA GLU A 239 7.25 -43.41 2.84
C GLU A 239 8.56 -42.83 3.42
N GLY A 240 9.72 -43.43 3.11
CA GLY A 240 11.04 -42.97 3.58
C GLY A 240 11.30 -43.20 5.07
N LEU A 241 10.53 -44.09 5.72
CA LEU A 241 10.67 -44.38 7.14
C LEU A 241 11.57 -45.61 7.38
N PRO A 242 12.29 -45.68 8.51
CA PRO A 242 13.11 -46.83 8.84
C PRO A 242 12.23 -47.99 9.34
N SER A 243 12.29 -49.14 8.66
CA SER A 243 11.60 -50.36 9.10
C SER A 243 12.45 -51.15 10.10
N SER A 244 11.86 -51.43 11.26
CA SER A 244 12.44 -52.33 12.26
C SER A 244 12.31 -53.79 11.84
N LEU A 245 11.22 -54.13 11.15
CA LEU A 245 10.99 -55.46 10.61
C LEU A 245 11.97 -55.82 9.50
N LYS A 246 12.41 -54.85 8.68
CA LYS A 246 13.43 -55.08 7.64
C LYS A 246 14.73 -55.59 8.22
N ARG A 247 15.20 -54.99 9.31
CA ARG A 247 16.43 -55.43 10.00
C ARG A 247 16.31 -56.86 10.51
N LEU A 248 15.14 -57.22 11.04
CA LEU A 248 14.87 -58.59 11.48
C LEU A 248 14.78 -59.56 10.29
N SER A 249 14.10 -59.17 9.21
CA SER A 249 13.95 -59.96 7.99
C SER A 249 15.30 -60.28 7.36
N ASP A 250 16.20 -59.29 7.23
CA ASP A 250 17.54 -59.49 6.66
C ASP A 250 18.41 -60.41 7.54
N ALA A 251 18.29 -60.35 8.88
CA ALA A 251 18.99 -61.26 9.78
C ALA A 251 18.46 -62.71 9.74
N MET A 252 17.19 -62.88 9.39
CA MET A 252 16.51 -64.18 9.34
C MET A 252 16.49 -64.82 7.94
N LYS A 253 16.89 -64.08 6.90
CA LYS A 253 16.77 -64.48 5.49
C LYS A 253 17.60 -65.72 5.13
N ASP A 254 18.75 -65.88 5.78
CA ASP A 254 19.69 -66.98 5.52
C ASP A 254 19.65 -68.08 6.59
N THR A 255 18.84 -67.93 7.64
CA THR A 255 18.90 -68.78 8.85
C THR A 255 17.63 -69.56 9.13
N VAL A 256 16.46 -69.12 8.66
CA VAL A 256 15.18 -69.75 9.01
C VAL A 256 14.25 -69.81 7.80
N ASP A 257 14.01 -71.01 7.30
CA ASP A 257 13.04 -71.24 6.22
C ASP A 257 11.58 -71.13 6.71
N PRO A 258 10.62 -70.78 5.84
CA PRO A 258 9.20 -70.73 6.20
C PRO A 258 8.71 -72.09 6.73
N GLY A 259 8.04 -72.08 7.88
CA GLY A 259 7.62 -73.28 8.62
C GLY A 259 8.58 -73.65 9.75
N GLN A 260 9.84 -73.27 9.69
CA GLN A 260 10.84 -73.61 10.72
C GLN A 260 11.04 -72.51 11.78
N MET A 261 10.24 -71.43 11.74
CA MET A 261 10.31 -70.39 12.77
C MET A 261 9.88 -70.96 14.12
N THR A 262 10.69 -70.71 15.15
CA THR A 262 10.34 -71.05 16.53
C THR A 262 9.20 -70.15 17.01
N ALA A 263 8.55 -70.54 18.10
CA ALA A 263 7.53 -69.67 18.73
C ALA A 263 8.10 -68.30 19.13
N GLY A 264 9.39 -68.23 19.49
CA GLY A 264 10.10 -66.98 19.78
C GLY A 264 10.23 -66.11 18.54
N ASP A 265 10.67 -66.67 17.42
CA ASP A 265 10.83 -65.98 16.13
C ASP A 265 9.50 -65.40 15.62
N VAL A 266 8.42 -66.18 15.69
CA VAL A 266 7.07 -65.73 15.30
C VAL A 266 6.61 -64.57 16.19
N THR A 267 6.89 -64.65 17.50
CA THR A 267 6.53 -63.59 18.45
C THR A 267 7.32 -62.32 18.20
N GLN A 268 8.63 -62.44 17.94
CA GLN A 268 9.49 -61.30 17.64
C GLN A 268 9.09 -60.62 16.32
N TRP A 269 8.81 -61.42 15.29
CA TRP A 269 8.33 -60.92 14.00
C TRP A 269 7.01 -60.13 14.14
N ALA A 270 6.04 -60.68 14.88
CA ALA A 270 4.77 -60.00 15.15
C ALA A 270 4.96 -58.69 15.94
N GLN A 271 5.93 -58.64 16.87
CA GLN A 271 6.25 -57.42 17.62
C GLN A 271 6.86 -56.32 16.75
N GLU A 272 7.81 -56.67 15.86
CA GLU A 272 8.42 -55.69 14.95
C GLU A 272 7.42 -55.24 13.85
N GLN A 273 6.56 -56.14 13.35
CA GLN A 273 5.41 -55.76 12.50
C GLN A 273 4.51 -54.73 13.19
N LEU A 274 4.15 -54.97 14.46
CA LEU A 274 3.32 -54.05 15.22
C LEU A 274 4.01 -52.71 15.48
N ARG A 275 5.34 -52.70 15.66
CA ARG A 275 6.14 -51.49 15.83
C ARG A 275 6.14 -50.64 14.56
N ASP A 276 6.34 -51.26 13.39
CA ASP A 276 6.30 -50.57 12.11
C ASP A 276 4.89 -50.04 11.79
N MET A 277 3.83 -50.80 12.07
CA MET A 277 2.44 -50.34 11.94
C MET A 277 2.14 -49.12 12.82
N ARG A 278 2.66 -49.09 14.05
CA ARG A 278 2.52 -47.92 14.95
C ARG A 278 3.29 -46.72 14.44
N CYS A 279 4.47 -46.94 13.86
CA CYS A 279 5.28 -45.89 13.24
C CYS A 279 4.50 -45.24 12.08
N LEU A 280 3.96 -46.05 11.16
CA LEU A 280 3.11 -45.58 10.06
C LEU A 280 1.87 -44.83 10.57
N ALA A 281 1.15 -45.40 11.54
CA ALA A 281 -0.05 -44.77 12.09
C ALA A 281 0.26 -43.41 12.75
N LYS A 282 1.44 -43.25 13.35
CA LYS A 282 1.90 -41.97 13.87
C LYS A 282 2.23 -41.01 12.73
N HIS A 283 3.03 -41.44 11.75
CA HIS A 283 3.40 -40.63 10.59
C HIS A 283 2.17 -40.08 9.85
N LEU A 284 1.18 -40.94 9.56
CA LEU A 284 -0.08 -40.54 8.92
C LEU A 284 -0.83 -39.48 9.74
N ARG A 285 -0.82 -39.61 11.07
CA ARG A 285 -1.46 -38.63 11.96
C ARG A 285 -0.73 -37.29 11.94
N ASP A 286 0.59 -37.31 11.95
CA ASP A 286 1.43 -36.11 11.91
C ASP A 286 1.27 -35.38 10.56
N VAL A 287 1.24 -36.12 9.45
CA VAL A 287 0.93 -35.60 8.10
C VAL A 287 -0.46 -34.98 8.06
N GLN A 288 -1.49 -35.67 8.57
CA GLN A 288 -2.85 -35.12 8.65
C GLN A 288 -2.94 -33.85 9.50
N ASN A 289 -2.24 -33.82 10.64
CA ASN A 289 -2.18 -32.67 11.52
C ASN A 289 -1.45 -31.48 10.88
N THR A 290 -0.56 -31.72 9.91
CA THR A 290 0.12 -30.66 9.15
C THR A 290 -0.72 -30.18 7.98
N ILE A 291 -1.41 -31.07 7.26
CA ILE A 291 -2.21 -30.72 6.09
C ILE A 291 -3.46 -29.90 6.48
N ARG A 292 -4.12 -30.22 7.60
CA ARG A 292 -5.34 -29.53 8.04
C ARG A 292 -5.17 -28.01 8.22
N PRO A 293 -4.21 -27.50 9.02
CA PRO A 293 -4.01 -26.07 9.17
C PRO A 293 -3.55 -25.39 7.88
N LEU A 294 -2.81 -26.10 7.01
CA LEU A 294 -2.43 -25.56 5.70
C LEU A 294 -3.65 -25.38 4.79
N ARG A 295 -4.60 -26.33 4.79
CA ARG A 295 -5.86 -26.19 4.05
C ARG A 295 -6.72 -25.04 4.58
N GLU A 296 -6.82 -24.91 5.89
CA GLU A 296 -7.54 -23.79 6.53
C GLU A 296 -6.88 -22.44 6.22
N GLY A 297 -5.54 -22.38 6.29
CA GLY A 297 -4.76 -21.21 5.92
C GLY A 297 -4.93 -20.82 4.45
N LEU A 298 -4.94 -21.81 3.55
CA LEU A 298 -5.17 -21.59 2.12
C LEU A 298 -6.57 -21.03 1.86
N ALA A 299 -7.60 -21.62 2.45
CA ALA A 299 -8.98 -21.14 2.31
C ALA A 299 -9.11 -19.69 2.83
N LYS A 300 -8.50 -19.39 3.97
CA LYS A 300 -8.47 -18.02 4.51
C LYS A 300 -7.76 -17.05 3.55
N ALA A 301 -6.57 -17.40 3.08
CA ALA A 301 -5.82 -16.58 2.14
C ALA A 301 -6.61 -16.32 0.84
N GLU A 302 -7.34 -17.31 0.36
CA GLU A 302 -8.19 -17.16 -0.82
C GLU A 302 -9.38 -16.21 -0.58
N THR A 303 -10.02 -16.28 0.59
CA THR A 303 -11.06 -15.31 0.97
C THR A 303 -10.52 -13.88 1.09
N ASP A 304 -9.33 -13.73 1.68
CA ASP A 304 -8.66 -12.42 1.79
C ASP A 304 -8.28 -11.86 0.41
N ARG A 305 -7.77 -12.71 -0.50
CA ARG A 305 -7.48 -12.33 -1.90
C ARG A 305 -8.74 -11.83 -2.61
N ASN A 306 -9.86 -12.54 -2.49
CA ASN A 306 -11.11 -12.15 -3.12
C ASN A 306 -11.66 -10.84 -2.54
N ARG A 307 -11.54 -10.63 -1.22
CA ARG A 307 -11.90 -9.36 -0.57
C ARG A 307 -11.05 -8.21 -1.09
N LEU A 308 -9.72 -8.37 -1.12
CA LEU A 308 -8.80 -7.34 -1.61
C LEU A 308 -9.03 -7.03 -3.10
N SER A 309 -9.27 -8.05 -3.92
CA SER A 309 -9.62 -7.88 -5.33
C SER A 309 -10.90 -7.06 -5.51
N SER A 310 -11.91 -7.28 -4.66
CA SER A 310 -13.17 -6.53 -4.71
C SER A 310 -12.97 -5.07 -4.28
N GLN A 311 -12.16 -4.84 -3.23
CA GLN A 311 -11.81 -3.49 -2.77
C GLN A 311 -10.99 -2.72 -3.83
N LEU A 312 -10.06 -3.38 -4.50
CA LEU A 312 -9.31 -2.78 -5.60
C LEU A 312 -10.23 -2.40 -6.76
N ALA A 313 -11.18 -3.26 -7.11
CA ALA A 313 -12.14 -2.98 -8.18
C ALA A 313 -13.11 -1.85 -7.83
N SER A 314 -13.53 -1.70 -6.56
CA SER A 314 -14.34 -0.54 -6.13
C SER A 314 -13.51 0.74 -6.12
N ALA A 315 -12.30 0.71 -5.55
CA ALA A 315 -11.41 1.87 -5.52
C ALA A 315 -11.05 2.37 -6.92
N LYS A 316 -10.79 1.47 -7.86
CA LYS A 316 -10.54 1.81 -9.27
C LYS A 316 -11.74 2.51 -9.91
N ARG A 317 -12.96 2.04 -9.63
CA ARG A 317 -14.20 2.67 -10.14
C ARG A 317 -14.42 4.04 -9.52
N GLU A 318 -14.21 4.20 -8.22
CA GLU A 318 -14.33 5.49 -7.54
C GLU A 318 -13.33 6.51 -8.08
N PHE A 319 -12.08 6.09 -8.27
CA PHE A 319 -11.05 6.93 -8.87
C PHE A 319 -11.43 7.35 -10.30
N GLN A 320 -11.89 6.42 -11.13
CA GLN A 320 -12.31 6.71 -12.50
C GLN A 320 -13.47 7.72 -12.53
N GLN A 321 -14.48 7.55 -11.67
CA GLN A 321 -15.59 8.50 -11.53
C GLN A 321 -15.10 9.88 -11.09
N GLU A 322 -14.11 9.94 -10.20
CA GLU A 322 -13.58 11.21 -9.74
C GLU A 322 -12.77 11.92 -10.84
N VAL A 323 -12.00 11.18 -11.63
CA VAL A 323 -11.32 11.70 -12.83
C VAL A 323 -12.33 12.26 -13.83
N GLU A 324 -13.42 11.55 -14.11
CA GLU A 324 -14.48 12.00 -15.02
C GLU A 324 -15.14 13.30 -14.52
N LYS A 325 -15.43 13.40 -13.21
CA LYS A 325 -15.96 14.64 -12.62
C LYS A 325 -14.98 15.81 -12.73
N HIS A 326 -13.69 15.56 -12.45
CA HIS A 326 -12.65 16.58 -12.59
C HIS A 326 -12.54 17.05 -14.04
N GLN A 327 -12.59 16.13 -15.00
CA GLN A 327 -12.56 16.48 -16.42
C GLN A 327 -13.73 17.38 -16.81
N VAL A 328 -14.95 17.06 -16.38
CA VAL A 328 -16.14 17.90 -16.63
C VAL A 328 -15.99 19.28 -15.98
N CYS A 329 -15.51 19.33 -14.73
CA CYS A 329 -15.29 20.58 -14.00
C CYS A 329 -14.24 21.47 -14.68
N MET A 330 -13.13 20.88 -15.16
CA MET A 330 -12.08 21.57 -15.90
C MET A 330 -12.63 22.24 -17.16
N VAL A 331 -13.37 21.49 -17.99
CA VAL A 331 -13.96 22.03 -19.23
C VAL A 331 -14.96 23.16 -18.92
N GLN A 332 -15.72 23.05 -17.84
CA GLN A 332 -16.65 24.10 -17.41
C GLN A 332 -15.94 25.38 -16.94
N LEU A 333 -14.84 25.22 -16.20
CA LEU A 333 -14.00 26.33 -15.74
C LEU A 333 -13.31 27.01 -16.93
N GLU A 334 -12.77 26.26 -17.88
CA GLU A 334 -12.17 26.80 -19.10
C GLU A 334 -13.20 27.60 -19.93
N SER A 335 -14.40 27.07 -20.11
CA SER A 335 -15.48 27.79 -20.80
C SER A 335 -15.85 29.09 -20.09
N SER A 336 -15.89 29.08 -18.76
CA SER A 336 -16.19 30.28 -17.95
C SER A 336 -15.06 31.31 -18.02
N LEU A 337 -13.81 30.86 -17.98
CA LEU A 337 -12.62 31.69 -18.13
C LEU A 337 -12.63 32.40 -19.48
N GLN A 338 -12.82 31.66 -20.57
CA GLN A 338 -12.88 32.23 -21.93
C GLN A 338 -14.01 33.25 -22.08
N LYS A 339 -15.18 33.01 -21.48
CA LYS A 339 -16.28 33.99 -21.47
C LYS A 339 -15.90 35.25 -20.71
N ALA A 340 -15.31 35.11 -19.52
CA ALA A 340 -14.86 36.25 -18.72
C ALA A 340 -13.79 37.07 -19.46
N GLU A 341 -12.83 36.40 -20.10
CA GLU A 341 -11.78 37.05 -20.89
C GLU A 341 -12.34 37.85 -22.06
N ARG A 342 -13.25 37.28 -22.85
CA ARG A 342 -13.95 38.00 -23.93
C ARG A 342 -14.67 39.24 -23.41
N THR A 343 -15.44 39.11 -22.32
CA THR A 343 -16.15 40.27 -21.74
C THR A 343 -15.21 41.34 -21.19
N SER A 344 -14.05 40.93 -20.67
CA SER A 344 -13.02 41.86 -20.20
C SER A 344 -12.41 42.63 -21.38
N GLN A 345 -12.11 41.92 -22.48
CA GLN A 345 -11.55 42.50 -23.69
C GLN A 345 -12.53 43.48 -24.37
N GLU A 346 -13.81 43.11 -24.46
CA GLU A 346 -14.89 43.99 -24.95
C GLU A 346 -15.02 45.27 -24.11
N ARG A 347 -15.04 45.15 -22.78
CA ARG A 347 -15.07 46.33 -21.88
C ARG A 347 -13.83 47.21 -22.06
N GLN A 348 -12.66 46.59 -22.21
CA GLN A 348 -11.42 47.34 -22.42
C GLN A 348 -11.44 48.12 -23.73
N GLN A 349 -11.98 47.54 -24.81
CA GLN A 349 -12.16 48.23 -26.09
C GLN A 349 -13.14 49.41 -25.96
N SER A 350 -14.29 49.19 -25.33
CA SER A 350 -15.28 50.25 -25.08
C SER A 350 -14.71 51.40 -24.25
N LEU A 351 -13.97 51.10 -23.18
CA LEU A 351 -13.30 52.12 -22.36
C LEU A 351 -12.24 52.89 -23.14
N GLN A 352 -11.50 52.24 -24.04
CA GLN A 352 -10.55 52.94 -24.92
C GLN A 352 -11.25 53.88 -25.90
N GLU A 353 -12.41 53.50 -26.43
CA GLU A 353 -13.22 54.35 -27.30
C GLU A 353 -13.79 55.55 -26.54
N GLU A 354 -14.35 55.34 -25.34
CA GLU A 354 -14.81 56.41 -24.46
C GLU A 354 -13.66 57.37 -24.08
N GLN A 355 -12.46 56.84 -23.79
CA GLN A 355 -11.30 57.66 -23.50
C GLN A 355 -10.89 58.53 -24.70
N LYS A 356 -10.92 57.97 -25.92
CA LYS A 356 -10.65 58.73 -27.15
C LYS A 356 -11.71 59.82 -27.37
N GLN A 357 -12.97 59.50 -27.10
CA GLN A 357 -14.08 60.44 -27.24
C GLN A 357 -13.97 61.59 -26.23
N SER A 358 -13.76 61.29 -24.95
CA SER A 358 -13.56 62.29 -23.90
C SER A 358 -12.37 63.21 -24.20
N LYS A 359 -11.26 62.68 -24.73
CA LYS A 359 -10.12 63.51 -25.17
C LYS A 359 -10.51 64.50 -26.28
N ARG A 360 -11.34 64.10 -27.25
CA ARG A 360 -11.83 65.01 -28.30
C ARG A 360 -12.72 66.11 -27.72
N GLU A 361 -13.59 65.76 -26.78
CA GLU A 361 -14.48 66.70 -26.11
C GLU A 361 -13.69 67.71 -25.26
N ILE A 362 -12.67 67.27 -24.53
CA ILE A 362 -11.77 68.15 -23.77
C ILE A 362 -11.11 69.16 -24.71
N LEU A 363 -10.53 68.72 -25.83
CA LEU A 363 -9.90 69.62 -26.81
C LEU A 363 -10.88 70.64 -27.38
N SER A 364 -12.11 70.23 -27.70
CA SER A 364 -13.16 71.15 -28.19
C SER A 364 -13.59 72.17 -27.15
N LEU A 365 -13.68 71.76 -25.87
CA LEU A 365 -14.01 72.66 -24.77
C LEU A 365 -12.86 73.62 -24.47
N GLU A 366 -11.61 73.17 -24.53
CA GLU A 366 -10.42 74.01 -24.39
C GLU A 366 -10.39 75.09 -25.48
N GLU A 367 -10.65 74.74 -26.73
CA GLU A 367 -10.73 75.69 -27.84
C GLU A 367 -11.88 76.70 -27.68
N SER A 368 -13.02 76.27 -27.16
CA SER A 368 -14.12 77.19 -26.85
C SER A 368 -13.75 78.15 -25.72
N ASN A 369 -13.03 77.66 -24.71
CA ASN A 369 -12.54 78.45 -23.58
C ASN A 369 -11.50 79.50 -24.00
N THR A 370 -10.59 79.16 -24.92
CA THR A 370 -9.63 80.14 -25.46
C THR A 370 -10.35 81.25 -26.22
N ARG A 371 -11.30 80.91 -27.09
CA ARG A 371 -12.14 81.90 -27.81
C ARG A 371 -12.92 82.81 -26.85
N LEU A 372 -13.47 82.26 -25.76
CA LEU A 372 -14.16 83.05 -24.74
C LEU A 372 -13.19 83.98 -23.99
N LYS A 373 -12.00 83.50 -23.61
CA LYS A 373 -10.96 84.33 -23.00
C LYS A 373 -10.54 85.48 -23.91
N GLU A 374 -10.40 85.26 -25.21
CA GLU A 374 -10.12 86.32 -26.20
C GLU A 374 -11.24 87.36 -26.26
N LYS A 375 -12.50 86.91 -26.29
CA LYS A 375 -13.66 87.83 -26.23
C LYS A 375 -13.69 88.65 -24.95
N ILE A 376 -13.38 88.05 -23.79
CA ILE A 376 -13.29 88.75 -22.50
C ILE A 376 -12.19 89.81 -22.56
N LYS A 377 -10.99 89.46 -23.04
CA LYS A 377 -9.89 90.45 -23.21
C LYS A 377 -10.31 91.63 -24.08
N LEU A 378 -10.96 91.36 -25.23
CA LEU A 378 -11.46 92.41 -26.13
C LEU A 378 -12.50 93.31 -25.44
N GLN A 379 -13.41 92.73 -24.66
CA GLN A 379 -14.38 93.49 -23.87
C GLN A 379 -13.70 94.34 -22.79
N GLN A 380 -12.67 93.80 -22.15
CA GLN A 380 -11.91 94.48 -21.10
C GLN A 380 -11.13 95.68 -21.65
N GLU A 381 -10.49 95.53 -22.83
CA GLU A 381 -9.87 96.65 -23.55
C GLU A 381 -10.89 97.72 -23.96
N LYS A 382 -12.10 97.32 -24.37
CA LYS A 382 -13.19 98.26 -24.70
C LYS A 382 -13.65 99.05 -23.48
N LEU A 383 -13.79 98.40 -22.32
CA LEU A 383 -14.12 99.05 -21.05
C LEU A 383 -13.01 99.99 -20.59
N GLU A 384 -11.73 99.62 -20.76
CA GLU A 384 -10.60 100.48 -20.40
C GLU A 384 -10.51 101.73 -21.29
N LYS A 385 -10.80 101.60 -22.60
CA LYS A 385 -10.93 102.74 -23.52
C LYS A 385 -12.08 103.67 -23.13
N LEU A 386 -13.23 103.13 -22.72
CA LEU A 386 -14.36 103.91 -22.20
C LEU A 386 -14.04 104.58 -20.85
N GLY A 387 -13.27 103.92 -19.98
CA GLY A 387 -12.77 104.49 -18.72
C GLY A 387 -11.77 105.64 -18.92
N LYS A 388 -10.88 105.53 -19.92
CA LYS A 388 -9.99 106.62 -20.36
C LYS A 388 -10.78 107.79 -20.95
N LYS A 389 -11.87 107.53 -21.68
CA LYS A 389 -12.78 108.55 -22.21
C LYS A 389 -13.53 109.30 -21.09
N LYS A 390 -13.99 108.60 -20.04
CA LYS A 390 -14.57 109.23 -18.83
C LYS A 390 -13.54 110.00 -17.98
N LYS A 391 -12.26 109.60 -17.99
CA LYS A 391 -11.17 110.37 -17.35
C LYS A 391 -10.81 111.65 -18.11
N CYS A 392 -11.08 111.73 -19.41
CA CYS A 392 -10.92 112.96 -20.21
C CYS A 392 -12.16 113.89 -20.19
N GLU A 393 -13.33 113.42 -19.73
CA GLU A 393 -14.54 114.25 -19.55
C GLU A 393 -14.66 114.87 -18.13
N ASN A 394 -13.95 114.33 -17.13
CA ASN A 394 -13.98 114.83 -15.75
C ASN A 394 -12.79 115.75 -15.39
N ALA A 395 -12.06 116.28 -16.37
CA ALA A 395 -10.96 117.21 -16.17
C ALA A 395 -11.32 118.65 -16.58
N THR A 396 -12.47 119.15 -16.13
CA THR A 396 -12.87 120.57 -16.28
C THR A 396 -13.69 121.03 -15.08
N PHE A 397 -13.07 121.24 -13.92
CA PHE A 397 -13.63 122.15 -12.93
C PHE A 397 -12.56 122.68 -11.98
N PHE A 398 -12.42 124.02 -12.02
CA PHE A 398 -11.84 124.94 -11.05
C PHE A 398 -10.37 125.39 -11.17
N PHE A 399 -10.26 126.65 -11.63
CA PHE A 399 -9.10 127.54 -11.64
C PHE A 399 -9.39 128.73 -10.68
N ILE A 400 -8.59 128.86 -9.62
CA ILE A 400 -7.77 130.03 -9.20
C ILE A 400 -8.39 131.40 -8.72
N GLN A 401 -8.03 131.74 -7.46
CA GLN A 401 -7.63 133.05 -6.80
C GLN A 401 -8.66 134.16 -6.42
N PRO A 402 -8.35 135.21 -5.57
CA PRO A 402 -7.03 135.75 -5.11
C PRO A 402 -6.84 136.26 -3.63
N GLN A 403 -5.56 136.51 -3.28
CA GLN A 403 -4.93 137.60 -2.45
C GLN A 403 -5.33 137.98 -0.99
N MET A 404 -4.35 137.83 -0.07
CA MET A 404 -3.54 138.86 0.66
C MET A 404 -4.15 140.05 1.47
N LEU A 405 -3.70 140.15 2.74
CA LEU A 405 -3.31 141.31 3.60
C LEU A 405 -4.15 141.71 4.85
N LEU A 406 -3.44 141.63 5.99
CA LEU A 406 -3.30 142.54 7.16
C LEU A 406 -4.36 142.77 8.27
N HIS A 407 -3.90 142.37 9.47
CA HIS A 407 -3.80 143.08 10.76
C HIS A 407 -4.97 143.17 11.77
N ASN A 408 -4.57 142.85 13.02
CA ASN A 408 -5.07 143.26 14.34
C ASN A 408 -6.09 142.36 15.09
N GLU A 409 -5.51 141.53 15.98
CA GLU A 409 -5.93 141.14 17.34
C GLU A 409 -6.93 142.09 18.04
N PRO A 410 -7.77 141.67 19.02
CA PRO A 410 -7.61 140.49 19.90
C PRO A 410 -8.94 139.77 20.25
N PHE A 411 -9.13 138.51 19.87
CA PHE A 411 -10.19 137.65 20.44
C PHE A 411 -9.74 136.18 20.56
N ILE A 412 -8.44 135.98 20.78
CA ILE A 412 -7.76 134.68 20.85
C ILE A 412 -7.85 134.10 22.26
N ILE A 413 -9.04 133.75 22.76
CA ILE A 413 -9.17 132.79 23.90
C ILE A 413 -10.42 131.89 23.73
N HIS A 414 -11.57 132.41 23.27
CA HIS A 414 -12.78 131.58 23.11
C HIS A 414 -12.80 130.76 21.81
N PHE A 415 -12.24 131.28 20.71
CA PHE A 415 -12.18 130.55 19.43
C PHE A 415 -11.18 129.39 19.45
N LEU A 416 -10.06 129.53 20.16
CA LEU A 416 -9.11 128.43 20.35
C LEU A 416 -9.72 127.28 21.17
N ILE A 417 -10.52 127.56 22.21
CA ILE A 417 -11.10 126.48 23.03
C ILE A 417 -12.23 125.74 22.30
N VAL A 418 -13.07 126.44 21.54
CA VAL A 418 -14.13 125.80 20.73
C VAL A 418 -13.54 125.05 19.53
N GLY A 419 -12.58 125.62 18.81
CA GLY A 419 -11.89 124.94 17.71
C GLY A 419 -11.02 123.76 18.17
N VAL A 420 -10.40 123.84 19.35
CA VAL A 420 -9.70 122.70 19.97
C VAL A 420 -10.70 121.63 20.42
N LYS A 421 -11.88 122.00 20.95
CA LYS A 421 -12.94 121.04 21.31
C LYS A 421 -13.53 120.34 20.09
N GLU A 422 -13.82 121.07 19.02
CA GLU A 422 -14.33 120.52 17.76
C GLU A 422 -13.28 119.66 17.05
N GLY A 423 -12.01 120.09 17.06
CA GLY A 423 -10.89 119.29 16.53
C GLY A 423 -10.57 118.03 17.37
N LEU A 424 -10.76 118.08 18.69
CA LEU A 424 -10.66 116.92 19.57
C LEU A 424 -11.84 115.96 19.36
N GLN A 425 -13.07 116.48 19.19
CA GLN A 425 -14.26 115.68 18.90
C GLN A 425 -14.10 114.93 17.57
N GLN A 426 -13.62 115.61 16.52
CA GLN A 426 -13.34 114.98 15.23
C GLN A 426 -12.24 113.92 15.34
N LYS A 427 -11.19 114.17 16.13
CA LYS A 427 -10.13 113.19 16.41
C LYS A 427 -10.65 111.94 17.13
N VAL A 428 -11.53 112.11 18.12
CA VAL A 428 -12.17 111.00 18.84
C VAL A 428 -13.03 110.17 17.89
N GLU A 429 -13.80 110.80 17.00
CA GLU A 429 -14.59 110.08 16.00
C GLU A 429 -13.74 109.35 14.95
N THR A 430 -12.61 109.92 14.53
CA THR A 430 -11.65 109.20 13.67
C THR A 430 -10.99 108.03 14.39
N LEU A 431 -10.61 108.21 15.66
CA LEU A 431 -9.99 107.14 16.46
C LEU A 431 -10.98 106.00 16.73
N GLN A 432 -12.26 106.29 16.96
CA GLN A 432 -13.31 105.27 17.08
C GLN A 432 -13.50 104.48 15.78
N ARG A 433 -13.54 105.15 14.63
CA ARG A 433 -13.59 104.47 13.32
C ARG A 433 -12.34 103.61 13.07
N GLU A 434 -11.17 104.09 13.44
CA GLU A 434 -9.92 103.31 13.35
C GLU A 434 -9.93 102.10 14.29
N GLU A 435 -10.45 102.24 15.51
CA GLU A 435 -10.62 101.15 16.49
C GLU A 435 -11.61 100.08 15.99
N GLU A 436 -12.73 100.49 15.38
CA GLU A 436 -13.69 99.60 14.73
C GLU A 436 -13.02 98.82 13.57
N THR A 437 -12.27 99.50 12.70
CA THR A 437 -11.53 98.82 11.62
C THR A 437 -10.45 97.89 12.14
N CYS A 438 -9.78 98.23 13.25
CA CYS A 438 -8.82 97.34 13.91
C CYS A 438 -9.52 96.09 14.45
N CYS A 439 -10.71 96.23 15.06
CA CYS A 439 -11.51 95.10 15.52
C CYS A 439 -11.94 94.18 14.38
N GLU A 440 -12.38 94.74 13.24
CA GLU A 440 -12.75 93.98 12.04
C GLU A 440 -11.55 93.23 11.44
N LEU A 441 -10.41 93.90 11.32
CA LEU A 441 -9.16 93.28 10.86
C LEU A 441 -8.71 92.15 11.79
N GLN A 442 -8.85 92.33 13.10
CA GLN A 442 -8.47 91.31 14.08
C GLN A 442 -9.39 90.08 14.02
N GLN A 443 -10.69 90.27 13.81
CA GLN A 443 -11.61 89.16 13.53
C GLN A 443 -11.26 88.45 12.21
N MET A 444 -10.88 89.19 11.18
CA MET A 444 -10.47 88.61 9.89
C MET A 444 -9.17 87.82 10.02
N ILE A 445 -8.19 88.30 10.79
CA ILE A 445 -6.95 87.58 11.11
C ILE A 445 -7.26 86.28 11.84
N GLN A 446 -8.07 86.31 12.91
CA GLN A 446 -8.46 85.08 13.64
C GLN A 446 -9.17 84.07 12.72
N LYS A 447 -10.03 84.55 11.82
CA LYS A 447 -10.70 83.69 10.84
C LYS A 447 -9.71 83.07 9.85
N LEU A 448 -8.70 83.81 9.41
CA LEU A 448 -7.65 83.28 8.53
C LEU A 448 -6.72 82.29 9.27
N GLU A 449 -6.39 82.56 10.53
CA GLU A 449 -5.59 81.68 11.38
C GLU A 449 -6.28 80.34 11.61
N THR A 450 -7.58 80.35 11.93
CA THR A 450 -8.38 79.13 12.07
C THR A 450 -8.44 78.34 10.75
N GLN A 451 -8.69 79.00 9.62
CA GLN A 451 -8.66 78.36 8.30
C GLN A 451 -7.27 77.77 7.95
N LEU A 452 -6.18 78.46 8.30
CA LEU A 452 -4.82 77.95 8.14
C LEU A 452 -4.57 76.72 9.01
N SER A 453 -5.08 76.70 10.24
CA SER A 453 -4.95 75.56 11.13
C SER A 453 -5.72 74.33 10.63
N ASP A 454 -6.94 74.53 10.13
CA ASP A 454 -7.78 73.45 9.57
C ASP A 454 -7.18 72.87 8.29
N THR A 455 -6.69 73.73 7.39
CA THR A 455 -6.03 73.29 6.15
C THR A 455 -4.74 72.53 6.44
N ARG A 456 -3.96 72.96 7.45
CA ARG A 456 -2.76 72.24 7.89
C ARG A 456 -3.09 70.86 8.44
N LEU A 457 -4.14 70.74 9.25
CA LEU A 457 -4.62 69.45 9.75
C LEU A 457 -5.07 68.50 8.61
N LEU A 458 -5.79 69.02 7.61
CA LEU A 458 -6.19 68.25 6.44
C LEU A 458 -4.98 67.77 5.63
N LEU A 459 -3.98 68.64 5.44
CA LEU A 459 -2.74 68.26 4.77
C LEU A 459 -1.99 67.15 5.50
N ASP A 460 -1.90 67.23 6.83
CA ASP A 460 -1.21 66.20 7.63
C ASP A 460 -1.99 64.87 7.63
N LYS A 461 -3.34 64.91 7.60
CA LYS A 461 -4.17 63.72 7.39
C LYS A 461 -3.89 63.08 6.02
N GLU A 462 -3.80 63.87 4.95
CA GLU A 462 -3.49 63.34 3.61
C GLU A 462 -2.06 62.79 3.52
N LYS A 463 -1.07 63.45 4.14
CA LYS A 463 0.29 62.90 4.24
C LYS A 463 0.33 61.55 4.94
N ALA A 464 -0.42 61.39 6.05
CA ALA A 464 -0.50 60.12 6.76
C ALA A 464 -1.16 59.03 5.92
N LYS A 465 -2.24 59.36 5.17
CA LYS A 465 -2.87 58.43 4.22
C LYS A 465 -1.91 58.00 3.12
N TYR A 466 -1.19 58.95 2.52
CA TYR A 466 -0.19 58.67 1.50
C TYR A 466 0.92 57.74 2.01
N GLN A 467 1.48 58.03 3.19
CA GLN A 467 2.51 57.18 3.80
C GLN A 467 1.99 55.77 4.11
N SER A 468 0.74 55.65 4.58
CA SER A 468 0.12 54.35 4.83
C SER A 468 -0.05 53.55 3.54
N ALA A 469 -0.56 54.19 2.47
CA ALA A 469 -0.72 53.56 1.16
C ALA A 469 0.64 53.13 0.56
N PHE A 470 1.68 53.96 0.74
CA PHE A 470 3.03 53.63 0.29
C PHE A 470 3.58 52.37 0.98
N ARG A 471 3.48 52.27 2.31
CA ARG A 471 3.90 51.06 3.05
C ARG A 471 3.10 49.83 2.64
N GLN A 472 1.82 49.99 2.35
CA GLN A 472 0.99 48.88 1.86
C GLN A 472 1.44 48.42 0.47
N GLN A 473 1.80 49.35 -0.42
CA GLN A 473 2.35 49.03 -1.74
C GLN A 473 3.69 48.29 -1.64
N GLU A 474 4.60 48.75 -0.76
CA GLU A 474 5.88 48.06 -0.52
C GLU A 474 5.67 46.64 0.03
N SER A 475 4.75 46.47 0.99
CA SER A 475 4.39 45.16 1.51
C SER A 475 3.80 44.25 0.42
N MET A 476 2.96 44.79 -0.46
CA MET A 476 2.40 44.05 -1.59
C MET A 476 3.49 43.62 -2.57
N GLN A 477 4.41 44.51 -2.93
CA GLN A 477 5.52 44.19 -3.83
C GLN A 477 6.47 43.14 -3.21
N ALA A 478 6.74 43.22 -1.91
CA ALA A 478 7.53 42.20 -1.22
C ALA A 478 6.85 40.82 -1.24
N LYS A 479 5.53 40.79 -1.03
CA LYS A 479 4.73 39.55 -1.14
C LYS A 479 4.72 39.01 -2.57
N GLN A 480 4.52 39.86 -3.58
CA GLN A 480 4.57 39.45 -5.00
C GLN A 480 5.94 38.85 -5.35
N LYS A 481 7.03 39.49 -4.93
CA LYS A 481 8.39 38.98 -5.15
C LYS A 481 8.63 37.63 -4.46
N THR A 482 8.07 37.44 -3.27
CA THR A 482 8.19 36.17 -2.52
C THR A 482 7.36 35.07 -3.17
N LEU A 483 6.16 35.39 -3.63
CA LEU A 483 5.30 34.46 -4.37
C LEU A 483 5.95 34.03 -5.68
N LEU A 484 6.53 34.97 -6.43
CA LEU A 484 7.24 34.66 -7.68
C LEU A 484 8.37 33.65 -7.43
N LYS A 485 9.22 33.89 -6.44
CA LYS A 485 10.27 32.94 -6.05
C LYS A 485 9.73 31.55 -5.67
N ARG A 486 8.55 31.48 -5.06
CA ARG A 486 7.93 30.19 -4.72
C ARG A 486 7.39 29.49 -5.97
N VAL A 487 6.86 30.23 -6.94
CA VAL A 487 6.43 29.68 -8.23
C VAL A 487 7.66 29.12 -8.96
N ASP A 488 8.75 29.89 -9.06
CA ASP A 488 9.99 29.43 -9.69
C ASP A 488 10.52 28.14 -9.04
N ALA A 489 10.53 28.07 -7.70
CA ALA A 489 10.94 26.85 -6.98
C ALA A 489 10.01 25.65 -7.22
N LEU A 490 8.70 25.89 -7.36
CA LEU A 490 7.73 24.83 -7.68
C LEU A 490 7.89 24.34 -9.13
N ASP A 491 8.24 25.23 -10.04
CA ASP A 491 8.54 24.86 -11.43
C ASP A 491 9.82 24.00 -11.50
N GLU A 492 10.86 24.35 -10.74
CA GLU A 492 12.06 23.52 -10.59
C GLU A 492 11.74 22.13 -9.98
N GLU A 493 10.93 22.07 -8.91
CA GLU A 493 10.46 20.81 -8.31
C GLU A 493 9.67 19.96 -9.32
N ARG A 494 8.84 20.59 -10.17
CA ARG A 494 8.06 19.91 -11.20
C ARG A 494 8.96 19.33 -12.29
N GLU A 495 9.92 20.10 -12.79
CA GLU A 495 10.87 19.63 -13.82
C GLU A 495 11.72 18.46 -13.31
N GLU A 496 12.15 18.52 -12.05
CA GLU A 496 12.86 17.42 -11.40
C GLU A 496 12.03 16.14 -11.33
N LEU A 497 10.78 16.25 -10.85
CA LEU A 497 9.86 15.12 -10.78
C LEU A 497 9.56 14.53 -12.16
N GLN A 498 9.44 15.38 -13.17
CA GLN A 498 9.20 14.95 -14.54
C GLN A 498 10.41 14.17 -15.10
N ARG A 499 11.64 14.65 -14.86
CA ARG A 499 12.85 13.92 -15.25
C ARG A 499 12.96 12.56 -14.56
N GLN A 500 12.67 12.50 -13.26
CA GLN A 500 12.66 11.25 -12.52
C GLN A 500 11.59 10.28 -13.04
N LEU A 501 10.42 10.78 -13.44
CA LEU A 501 9.38 9.96 -14.06
C LEU A 501 9.88 9.35 -15.38
N GLU A 502 10.47 10.17 -16.25
CA GLU A 502 11.03 9.71 -17.53
C GLU A 502 12.12 8.64 -17.32
N GLU A 503 13.02 8.83 -16.36
CA GLU A 503 14.03 7.82 -16.00
C GLU A 503 13.40 6.51 -15.51
N LYS A 504 12.33 6.58 -14.71
CA LYS A 504 11.60 5.40 -14.22
C LYS A 504 10.86 4.68 -15.36
N GLU A 505 10.26 5.41 -16.28
CA GLU A 505 9.59 4.85 -17.47
C GLU A 505 10.60 4.13 -18.37
N VAL A 506 11.79 4.71 -18.60
CA VAL A 506 12.88 4.05 -19.34
C VAL A 506 13.36 2.79 -18.62
N ALA A 507 13.55 2.84 -17.31
CA ALA A 507 13.93 1.65 -16.54
C ALA A 507 12.86 0.55 -16.60
N GLN A 508 11.58 0.92 -16.55
CA GLN A 508 10.46 -0.01 -16.66
C GLN A 508 10.43 -0.68 -18.03
N THR A 509 10.55 0.08 -19.12
CA THR A 509 10.58 -0.50 -20.48
C THR A 509 11.76 -1.45 -20.68
N ASN A 510 12.92 -1.18 -20.07
CA ASN A 510 14.06 -2.09 -20.10
C ASN A 510 13.77 -3.40 -19.34
N LEU A 511 13.17 -3.32 -18.15
CA LEU A 511 12.76 -4.50 -17.38
C LEU A 511 11.71 -5.33 -18.13
N ASP A 512 10.72 -4.70 -18.76
CA ASP A 512 9.71 -5.38 -19.57
C ASP A 512 10.34 -6.11 -20.77
N ASN A 513 11.32 -5.48 -21.42
CA ASN A 513 12.09 -6.12 -22.49
C ASN A 513 12.90 -7.32 -22.00
N GLN A 514 13.48 -7.25 -20.79
CA GLN A 514 14.19 -8.37 -20.19
C GLN A 514 13.24 -9.51 -19.81
N LEU A 515 12.09 -9.19 -19.22
CA LEU A 515 11.05 -10.17 -18.90
C LEU A 515 10.54 -10.88 -20.14
N LYS A 516 10.35 -10.15 -21.25
CA LYS A 516 9.98 -10.74 -22.53
C LYS A 516 11.03 -11.73 -23.02
N LYS A 517 12.32 -11.36 -22.99
CA LYS A 517 13.42 -12.26 -23.37
C LYS A 517 13.47 -13.52 -22.51
N ILE A 518 13.27 -13.41 -21.20
CA ILE A 518 13.24 -14.55 -20.28
C ILE A 518 12.04 -15.45 -20.57
N THR A 519 10.88 -14.85 -20.87
CA THR A 519 9.66 -15.59 -21.22
C THR A 519 9.87 -16.37 -22.53
N ASP A 520 10.40 -15.72 -23.56
CA ASP A 520 10.70 -16.36 -24.85
C ASP A 520 11.77 -17.47 -24.71
N LEU A 521 12.72 -17.34 -23.78
CA LEU A 521 13.70 -18.39 -23.47
C LEU A 521 13.04 -19.58 -22.78
N LYS A 522 12.20 -19.31 -21.77
CA LYS A 522 11.48 -20.33 -21.04
C LYS A 522 10.57 -21.15 -21.96
N GLU A 523 9.84 -20.50 -22.86
CA GLU A 523 8.98 -21.19 -23.83
C GLU A 523 9.79 -22.11 -24.76
N ARG A 524 11.01 -21.69 -25.16
CA ARG A 524 11.91 -22.53 -25.96
C ARG A 524 12.44 -23.72 -25.18
N GLU A 525 12.90 -23.52 -23.95
CA GLU A 525 13.37 -24.61 -23.08
C GLU A 525 12.24 -25.61 -22.77
N GLU A 526 11.01 -25.14 -22.56
CA GLU A 526 9.85 -25.99 -22.31
C GLU A 526 9.48 -26.81 -23.56
N ALA A 527 9.56 -26.22 -24.76
CA ALA A 527 9.38 -26.93 -26.02
C ALA A 527 10.48 -27.98 -26.25
N GLU A 528 11.75 -27.66 -26.00
CA GLU A 528 12.87 -28.59 -26.08
C GLU A 528 12.72 -29.75 -25.09
N LEU A 529 12.30 -29.47 -23.85
CA LEU A 529 12.04 -30.49 -22.84
C LEU A 529 10.91 -31.44 -23.28
N SER A 530 9.81 -30.91 -23.83
CA SER A 530 8.73 -31.73 -24.37
C SER A 530 9.22 -32.62 -25.51
N GLN A 531 10.03 -32.07 -26.42
CA GLN A 531 10.62 -32.84 -27.53
C GLN A 531 11.52 -33.97 -27.02
N GLN A 532 12.37 -33.70 -26.03
CA GLN A 532 13.24 -34.71 -25.41
C GLN A 532 12.43 -35.81 -24.72
N GLN A 533 11.32 -35.47 -24.04
CA GLN A 533 10.44 -36.46 -23.44
C GLN A 533 9.81 -37.38 -24.48
N ASP A 534 9.39 -36.85 -25.62
CA ASP A 534 8.79 -37.67 -26.69
C ASP A 534 9.82 -38.59 -27.35
N ILE A 535 11.06 -38.11 -27.56
CA ILE A 535 12.17 -38.96 -28.02
C ILE A 535 12.44 -40.10 -27.02
N CYS A 536 12.45 -39.81 -25.72
CA CYS A 536 12.65 -40.83 -24.69
C CYS A 536 11.54 -41.89 -24.70
N LYS A 537 10.27 -41.48 -24.92
CA LYS A 537 9.15 -42.42 -25.05
C LYS A 537 9.31 -43.33 -26.26
N GLU A 538 9.72 -42.78 -27.41
CA GLU A 538 9.96 -43.58 -28.62
C GLU A 538 11.13 -44.56 -28.44
N LEU A 539 12.25 -44.10 -27.90
CA LEU A 539 13.39 -44.97 -27.59
C LEU A 539 13.01 -46.08 -26.58
N GLN A 540 12.12 -45.80 -25.64
CA GLN A 540 11.65 -46.81 -24.70
C GLN A 540 10.76 -47.87 -25.38
N LYS A 541 9.91 -47.48 -26.33
CA LYS A 541 9.15 -48.44 -27.16
C LYS A 541 10.08 -49.29 -28.02
N GLU A 542 11.09 -48.67 -28.63
CA GLU A 542 12.07 -49.39 -29.44
C GLU A 542 12.87 -50.38 -28.58
N LYS A 543 13.32 -49.95 -27.39
CA LYS A 543 13.98 -50.84 -26.42
C LYS A 543 13.10 -52.05 -26.08
N GLN A 544 11.81 -51.85 -25.77
CA GLN A 544 10.89 -52.95 -25.48
C GLN A 544 10.75 -53.89 -26.68
N THR A 545 10.66 -53.36 -27.89
CA THR A 545 10.55 -54.13 -29.13
C THR A 545 11.82 -54.94 -29.43
N LEU A 546 12.99 -54.37 -29.14
CA LEU A 546 14.26 -55.09 -29.28
C LEU A 546 14.40 -56.17 -28.21
N GLN A 547 13.98 -55.88 -26.98
CA GLN A 547 14.03 -56.85 -25.89
C GLN A 547 13.18 -58.08 -26.18
N THR A 548 11.95 -57.90 -26.69
CA THR A 548 11.11 -59.04 -27.10
C THR A 548 11.72 -59.85 -28.24
N ARG A 549 12.37 -59.19 -29.21
CA ARG A 549 13.08 -59.89 -30.29
C ARG A 549 14.28 -60.69 -29.78
N VAL A 550 15.03 -60.15 -28.81
CA VAL A 550 16.15 -60.88 -28.19
C VAL A 550 15.63 -62.11 -27.46
N GLU A 551 14.57 -61.98 -26.64
CA GLU A 551 13.94 -63.11 -25.95
C GLU A 551 13.46 -64.19 -26.94
N GLU A 552 12.86 -63.77 -28.05
CA GLU A 552 12.43 -64.69 -29.11
C GLU A 552 13.63 -65.38 -29.78
N LEU A 553 14.71 -64.66 -30.09
CA LEU A 553 15.93 -65.24 -30.66
C LEU A 553 16.61 -66.21 -29.69
N GLU A 554 16.70 -65.88 -28.41
CA GLU A 554 17.22 -66.76 -27.37
C GLU A 554 16.43 -68.08 -27.30
N LYS A 555 15.10 -68.00 -27.41
CA LYS A 555 14.23 -69.17 -27.52
C LYS A 555 14.56 -70.03 -28.74
N HIS A 556 14.69 -69.42 -29.93
CA HIS A 556 15.05 -70.16 -31.15
C HIS A 556 16.44 -70.81 -31.06
N VAL A 557 17.41 -70.12 -30.45
CA VAL A 557 18.75 -70.67 -30.23
C VAL A 557 18.71 -71.85 -29.28
N ALA A 558 17.91 -71.78 -28.20
CA ALA A 558 17.72 -72.89 -27.28
C ALA A 558 17.09 -74.10 -28.00
N GLU A 559 16.02 -73.90 -28.76
CA GLU A 559 15.35 -74.93 -29.55
C GLU A 559 16.31 -75.59 -30.57
N LEU A 560 17.09 -74.79 -31.30
CA LEU A 560 18.11 -75.31 -32.23
C LEU A 560 19.23 -76.06 -31.50
N THR A 561 19.64 -75.60 -30.32
CA THR A 561 20.67 -76.26 -29.51
C THR A 561 20.19 -77.62 -29.03
N GLU A 562 18.94 -77.73 -28.56
CA GLU A 562 18.31 -79.01 -28.22
C GLU A 562 18.23 -79.93 -29.44
N HIS A 563 17.84 -79.40 -30.60
CA HIS A 563 17.80 -80.18 -31.84
C HIS A 563 19.18 -80.71 -32.25
N MET A 564 20.22 -79.86 -32.19
CA MET A 564 21.60 -80.28 -32.45
C MET A 564 22.07 -81.35 -31.46
N GLN A 565 21.73 -81.23 -30.17
CA GLN A 565 22.06 -82.25 -29.18
C GLN A 565 21.35 -83.58 -29.49
N ALA A 566 20.08 -83.54 -29.86
CA ALA A 566 19.32 -84.72 -30.26
C ALA A 566 19.91 -85.40 -31.52
N LEU A 567 20.34 -84.61 -32.50
CA LEU A 567 21.04 -85.13 -33.69
C LEU A 567 22.40 -85.74 -33.35
N ARG A 568 23.20 -85.09 -32.50
CA ARG A 568 24.49 -85.65 -32.03
C ARG A 568 24.30 -86.96 -31.27
N GLU A 569 23.30 -87.03 -30.38
CA GLU A 569 23.01 -88.27 -29.66
C GLU A 569 22.52 -89.37 -30.61
N ARG A 570 21.74 -89.02 -31.65
CA ARG A 570 21.38 -89.95 -32.72
C ARG A 570 22.61 -90.45 -33.49
N GLU A 571 23.52 -89.56 -33.89
CA GLU A 571 24.77 -89.93 -34.57
C GLU A 571 25.63 -90.85 -33.71
N ARG A 572 25.81 -90.50 -32.44
CA ARG A 572 26.50 -91.32 -31.43
C ARG A 572 25.90 -92.72 -31.33
N LEU A 573 24.58 -92.82 -31.20
CA LEU A 573 23.87 -94.11 -31.14
C LEU A 573 24.03 -94.91 -32.43
N LEU A 574 23.99 -94.28 -33.61
CA LEU A 574 24.21 -94.96 -34.89
C LEU A 574 25.67 -95.45 -35.06
N VAL A 575 26.65 -94.74 -34.50
CA VAL A 575 28.05 -95.19 -34.50
C VAL A 575 28.25 -96.38 -33.57
N ALA A 576 27.70 -96.32 -32.35
CA ALA A 576 27.80 -97.38 -31.34
C ALA A 576 26.99 -98.63 -31.71
N PHE A 577 25.85 -98.45 -32.39
CA PHE A 577 24.95 -99.51 -32.82
C PHE A 577 24.62 -99.37 -34.32
N PRO A 578 25.54 -99.77 -35.22
CA PRO A 578 25.37 -99.62 -36.67
C PRO A 578 24.15 -100.35 -37.24
N GLU A 579 23.66 -101.39 -36.56
CA GLU A 579 22.44 -102.14 -36.92
C GLU A 579 21.13 -101.33 -36.76
N LEU A 580 21.13 -100.24 -35.99
CA LEU A 580 19.95 -99.37 -35.83
C LEU A 580 19.68 -98.49 -37.06
N ASN A 581 20.66 -98.38 -37.98
CA ASN A 581 20.46 -97.67 -39.23
C ASN A 581 19.63 -98.51 -40.19
N ASN A 582 18.68 -97.92 -40.92
CA ASN A 582 17.81 -98.67 -41.84
C ASN A 582 18.54 -98.92 -43.17
N TRP A 583 19.55 -99.79 -43.17
CA TRP A 583 20.41 -100.11 -44.32
C TRP A 583 19.64 -100.62 -45.56
N ALA A 584 18.41 -101.11 -45.38
CA ALA A 584 17.59 -101.67 -46.45
C ALA A 584 17.16 -100.65 -47.54
N HIS A 585 17.27 -99.34 -47.29
CA HIS A 585 16.86 -98.29 -48.25
C HIS A 585 17.97 -97.29 -48.63
N THR A 586 19.19 -97.44 -48.13
CA THR A 586 20.35 -96.61 -48.50
C THR A 586 21.60 -97.47 -48.62
N GLN A 587 21.66 -98.30 -49.67
CA GLN A 587 22.96 -98.75 -50.15
C GLN A 587 23.72 -97.51 -50.67
N PRO A 588 25.00 -97.32 -50.30
CA PRO A 588 25.80 -96.27 -50.91
C PRO A 588 25.87 -96.56 -52.41
N GLN A 589 25.13 -95.78 -53.20
CA GLN A 589 25.28 -95.80 -54.65
C GLN A 589 26.71 -95.36 -54.94
N SER A 590 27.54 -96.27 -55.46
CA SER A 590 28.86 -95.92 -55.96
C SER A 590 28.68 -94.80 -56.98
N THR A 591 29.41 -93.70 -56.79
CA THR A 591 29.32 -92.54 -57.69
C THR A 591 29.94 -92.87 -59.06
N GLY A 592 30.39 -94.12 -59.28
CA GLY A 592 31.12 -94.57 -60.47
C GLY A 592 32.57 -94.10 -60.52
N ASN A 593 33.00 -93.30 -59.53
CA ASN A 593 34.34 -92.79 -59.39
C ASN A 593 34.93 -93.31 -58.07
N LEU A 594 35.86 -94.27 -58.19
CA LEU A 594 36.46 -94.97 -57.07
C LEU A 594 37.18 -94.01 -56.10
N ILE A 595 37.80 -92.95 -56.63
CA ILE A 595 38.52 -91.97 -55.81
C ILE A 595 37.53 -91.19 -54.95
N LEU A 596 36.44 -90.70 -55.53
CA LEU A 596 35.40 -89.98 -54.80
C LEU A 596 34.68 -90.88 -53.77
N ASP A 597 34.47 -92.16 -54.08
CA ASP A 597 33.84 -93.10 -53.16
C ASP A 597 34.76 -93.47 -51.99
N MET A 598 36.06 -93.69 -52.26
CA MET A 598 37.06 -93.89 -51.20
C MET A 598 37.24 -92.65 -50.34
N GLU A 599 37.20 -91.46 -50.92
CA GLU A 599 37.29 -90.20 -50.19
C GLU A 599 36.07 -90.00 -49.27
N LYS A 600 34.85 -90.30 -49.75
CA LYS A 600 33.64 -90.31 -48.91
C LYS A 600 33.71 -91.34 -47.78
N GLN A 601 34.20 -92.55 -48.06
CA GLN A 601 34.35 -93.60 -47.04
C GLN A 601 35.41 -93.23 -46.01
N HIS A 602 36.54 -92.66 -46.44
CA HIS A 602 37.57 -92.16 -45.56
C HIS A 602 37.03 -91.04 -44.66
N GLN A 603 36.32 -90.06 -45.22
CA GLN A 603 35.64 -89.00 -44.44
C GLN A 603 34.66 -89.58 -43.41
N SER A 604 33.89 -90.61 -43.77
CA SER A 604 32.97 -91.28 -42.82
C SER A 604 33.72 -92.00 -41.69
N ASN A 605 34.84 -92.65 -41.99
CA ASN A 605 35.69 -93.30 -41.00
C ASN A 605 36.37 -92.28 -40.08
N GLU A 606 36.88 -91.17 -40.61
CA GLU A 606 37.44 -90.07 -39.82
C GLU A 606 36.43 -89.53 -38.80
N ILE A 607 35.17 -89.33 -39.21
CA ILE A 607 34.08 -88.91 -38.31
C ILE A 607 33.84 -89.97 -37.23
N ARG A 608 33.76 -91.26 -37.59
CA ARG A 608 33.57 -92.35 -36.63
C ARG A 608 34.71 -92.43 -35.61
N ILE A 609 35.96 -92.32 -36.06
CA ILE A 609 37.14 -92.33 -35.17
C ILE A 609 37.05 -91.16 -34.19
N SER A 610 36.76 -89.96 -34.68
CA SER A 610 36.63 -88.76 -33.85
C SER A 610 35.56 -88.90 -32.76
N ILE A 611 34.38 -89.48 -33.09
CA ILE A 611 33.31 -89.74 -32.11
C ILE A 611 33.77 -90.76 -31.05
N LEU A 612 34.38 -91.87 -31.47
CA LEU A 612 34.86 -92.91 -30.55
C LEU A 612 35.97 -92.39 -29.62
N GLU A 613 36.87 -91.55 -30.14
CA GLU A 613 37.90 -90.89 -29.33
C GLU A 613 37.30 -89.95 -28.28
N GLN A 614 36.26 -89.18 -28.64
CA GLN A 614 35.55 -88.30 -27.72
C GLN A 614 34.81 -89.09 -26.61
N GLU A 615 34.21 -90.23 -26.96
CA GLU A 615 33.59 -91.13 -25.99
C GLU A 615 34.62 -91.73 -25.03
N ASN A 616 35.74 -92.22 -25.55
CA ASN A 616 36.85 -92.73 -24.74
C ASN A 616 37.36 -91.66 -23.77
N LEU A 617 37.55 -90.42 -24.22
CA LEU A 617 37.93 -89.29 -23.36
C LEU A 617 36.90 -89.05 -22.25
N THR A 618 35.60 -89.13 -22.58
CA THR A 618 34.51 -88.92 -21.62
C THR A 618 34.43 -90.05 -20.59
N LEU A 619 34.64 -91.29 -21.01
CA LEU A 619 34.75 -92.45 -20.14
C LEU A 619 35.96 -92.34 -19.21
N HIS A 620 37.12 -91.95 -19.73
CA HIS A 620 38.31 -91.69 -18.93
C HIS A 620 38.06 -90.62 -17.86
N LYS A 621 37.47 -89.47 -18.21
CA LYS A 621 37.09 -88.42 -17.26
C LYS A 621 36.10 -88.92 -16.20
N SER A 622 35.16 -89.79 -16.57
CA SER A 622 34.17 -90.37 -15.65
C SER A 622 34.81 -91.37 -14.69
N LEU A 623 35.71 -92.22 -15.17
CA LEU A 623 36.54 -93.12 -14.37
C LEU A 623 37.40 -92.33 -13.39
N GLU A 624 37.98 -91.21 -13.82
CA GLU A 624 38.79 -90.34 -12.97
C GLU A 624 37.97 -89.66 -11.87
N LYS A 625 36.77 -89.17 -12.18
CA LYS A 625 35.81 -88.66 -11.17
C LYS A 625 35.39 -89.75 -10.17
N LEU A 626 35.16 -90.98 -10.64
CA LEU A 626 34.86 -92.13 -9.76
C LEU A 626 36.05 -92.47 -8.86
N ARG A 627 37.28 -92.44 -9.40
CA ARG A 627 38.51 -92.63 -8.64
C ARG A 627 38.67 -91.57 -7.55
N GLN A 628 38.44 -90.29 -7.88
CA GLN A 628 38.46 -89.18 -6.92
C GLN A 628 37.40 -89.32 -5.82
N ARG A 629 36.17 -89.73 -6.16
CA ARG A 629 35.14 -90.07 -5.14
C ARG A 629 35.50 -91.27 -4.29
N GLY A 630 36.10 -92.31 -4.90
CA GLY A 630 36.60 -93.48 -4.19
C GLY A 630 37.68 -93.13 -3.17
N MET A 631 38.58 -92.20 -3.52
CA MET A 631 39.61 -91.72 -2.58
C MET A 631 39.03 -90.88 -1.43
N LEU A 632 38.03 -90.03 -1.69
CA LEU A 632 37.32 -89.26 -0.65
C LEU A 632 36.58 -90.16 0.36
N ASN A 633 36.09 -91.33 -0.07
CA ASN A 633 35.41 -92.31 0.78
C ASN A 633 36.35 -93.21 1.61
N VAL A 634 37.66 -93.20 1.34
CA VAL A 634 38.68 -93.94 2.12
C VAL A 634 39.30 -93.07 3.23
N THR A 635 39.03 -91.75 3.22
CA THR A 635 39.49 -90.77 4.23
C THR A 635 38.41 -90.34 5.24
N LYS A 636 37.29 -91.06 5.31
CA LYS A 636 36.34 -91.05 6.45
C LYS A 636 36.31 -92.44 7.06
#